data_AF-A0A2D6U425-F1
#
_entry.id   AF-A0A2D6U425-F1
#
_cell.length_a   1.000
_cell.length_b   1.000
_cell.length_c   1.000
_cell.angle_alpha   90.00
_cell.angle_beta   90.00
_cell.angle_gamma   90.00
#
_symmetry.space_group_name_H-M   'P 1'
#
loop_
_entity.id
_entity.type
_entity.pdbx_description
1 polymer ?
#
loop_
_entity_poly.entity_id
_entity_poly.type
_entity_poly.pdbx_seq_one_letter_code
_entity_poly.pdbx_strand_id
1 'polypeptide(L)'
;MSFLKRLSWLMERRKKFPPDDIHRAGDLAEMRLAKLSRAAGRDNGWKIYESVRIPDPDGGRREIDMVIIGGNSILVVEQKHWAGSFRINKDHHFIQKRKNGDEHSHDGVADRIARKARLLTELHQKRLGLSSDNLPDVRVIVAMTHQRLDWPRIPEGLAAEMVNEKGFLDIIKAVNPGKPTLELVETLEGFNTWDEVHLHGGLMNKGDVFELGLGTDIDSLFAKRECEVIGSTQHKRGLFAVFDKQPSKASIKIGKKNASVTLAHGACINMHVVGESKPRQIPWACIDKIVLSKPPAEWNKNG
;
A
#
# COMPACT_ATOMS: atom_id res chain seq x y z
N MET A 1 6.59 6.81 38.41
CA MET A 1 5.40 6.05 37.93
C MET A 1 4.96 5.07 39.02
N SER A 2 3.69 5.07 39.40
CA SER A 2 3.13 4.18 40.44
C SER A 2 3.13 2.71 39.99
N PHE A 3 3.05 1.77 40.94
CA PHE A 3 3.03 0.34 40.63
C PHE A 3 1.88 -0.06 39.70
N LEU A 4 0.66 0.44 39.95
CA LEU A 4 -0.51 0.20 39.10
C LEU A 4 -0.27 0.66 37.66
N LYS A 5 0.35 1.83 37.45
CA LYS A 5 0.71 2.32 36.11
C LYS A 5 1.78 1.45 35.44
N ARG A 6 2.73 0.88 36.21
CA ARG A 6 3.73 -0.05 35.65
C ARG A 6 3.09 -1.37 35.23
N LEU A 7 2.11 -1.84 36.00
CA LEU A 7 1.35 -3.05 35.69
C LEU A 7 0.46 -2.86 34.46
N SER A 8 -0.28 -1.74 34.37
CA SER A 8 -1.08 -1.42 33.18
C SER A 8 -0.20 -1.33 31.94
N TRP A 9 0.96 -0.69 32.04
CA TRP A 9 1.91 -0.62 30.93
C TRP A 9 2.45 -1.99 30.51
N LEU A 10 2.69 -2.89 31.47
CA LEU A 10 3.08 -4.26 31.17
C LEU A 10 1.96 -5.02 30.45
N MET A 11 0.70 -4.85 30.87
CA MET A 11 -0.45 -5.45 30.20
C MET A 11 -0.59 -4.96 28.77
N GLU A 12 -0.43 -3.65 28.56
CA GLU A 12 -0.47 -3.03 27.23
C GLU A 12 0.60 -3.61 26.30
N ARG A 13 1.86 -3.71 26.75
CA ARG A 13 2.96 -4.33 25.97
C ARG A 13 2.73 -5.80 25.62
N ARG A 14 1.92 -6.50 26.42
CA ARG A 14 1.59 -7.92 26.23
C ARG A 14 0.35 -8.14 25.38
N LYS A 15 -0.42 -7.08 25.09
CA LYS A 15 -1.63 -7.17 24.28
C LYS A 15 -1.25 -7.63 22.87
N LYS A 16 -1.88 -8.72 22.42
CA LYS A 16 -1.71 -9.27 21.08
C LYS A 16 -2.86 -8.82 20.18
N PHE A 17 -2.51 -8.44 18.98
CA PHE A 17 -3.39 -8.05 17.90
C PHE A 17 -3.16 -9.04 16.76
N PRO A 18 -3.97 -10.09 16.64
CA PRO A 18 -3.79 -11.09 15.59
C PRO A 18 -3.97 -10.47 14.20
N PRO A 19 -3.31 -11.02 13.16
CA PRO A 19 -3.47 -10.56 11.79
C PRO A 19 -4.93 -10.72 11.33
N ASP A 20 -5.34 -9.87 10.40
CA ASP A 20 -6.56 -10.08 9.64
C ASP A 20 -6.27 -11.04 8.48
N ASP A 21 -6.67 -12.31 8.65
CA ASP A 21 -6.31 -13.38 7.71
C ASP A 21 -6.88 -13.19 6.30
N ILE A 22 -8.01 -12.49 6.15
CA ILE A 22 -8.60 -12.22 4.82
C ILE A 22 -7.76 -11.20 4.08
N HIS A 23 -7.47 -10.06 4.71
CA HIS A 23 -6.63 -9.02 4.12
C HIS A 23 -5.21 -9.52 3.87
N ARG A 24 -4.67 -10.33 4.79
CA ARG A 24 -3.33 -10.91 4.67
C ARG A 24 -3.17 -11.78 3.43
N ALA A 25 -4.17 -12.57 3.05
CA ALA A 25 -4.10 -13.40 1.85
C ALA A 25 -4.02 -12.54 0.58
N GLY A 26 -4.75 -11.42 0.54
CA GLY A 26 -4.67 -10.42 -0.53
C GLY A 26 -3.28 -9.77 -0.59
N ASP A 27 -2.79 -9.23 0.53
CA ASP A 27 -1.47 -8.58 0.62
C ASP A 27 -0.33 -9.51 0.18
N LEU A 28 -0.37 -10.78 0.60
CA LEU A 28 0.62 -11.78 0.20
C LEU A 28 0.57 -12.11 -1.29
N ALA A 29 -0.62 -12.13 -1.88
CA ALA A 29 -0.79 -12.33 -3.31
C ALA A 29 -0.23 -11.12 -4.10
N GLU A 30 -0.46 -9.89 -3.62
CA GLU A 30 0.01 -8.66 -4.26
C GLU A 30 1.54 -8.61 -4.26
N MET A 31 2.14 -8.82 -3.08
CA MET A 31 3.60 -8.90 -2.91
C MET A 31 4.22 -10.00 -3.79
N ARG A 32 3.55 -11.16 -3.90
CA ARG A 32 3.99 -12.26 -4.77
C ARG A 32 3.97 -11.83 -6.24
N LEU A 33 2.86 -11.27 -6.72
CA LEU A 33 2.73 -10.85 -8.11
C LEU A 33 3.80 -9.81 -8.45
N ALA A 34 3.97 -8.78 -7.62
CA ALA A 34 4.98 -7.75 -7.83
C ALA A 34 6.42 -8.31 -7.86
N LYS A 35 6.74 -9.27 -6.99
CA LYS A 35 8.04 -9.95 -7.00
C LYS A 35 8.27 -10.74 -8.30
N LEU A 36 7.25 -11.46 -8.77
CA LEU A 36 7.33 -12.20 -10.03
C LEU A 36 7.44 -11.24 -11.23
N SER A 37 6.69 -10.16 -11.24
CA SER A 37 6.76 -9.09 -12.25
C SER A 37 8.16 -8.51 -12.34
N ARG A 38 8.80 -8.21 -11.19
CA ARG A 38 10.17 -7.68 -11.15
C ARG A 38 11.17 -8.65 -11.74
N ALA A 39 11.06 -9.93 -11.38
CA ALA A 39 11.93 -10.95 -11.94
C ALA A 39 11.72 -11.13 -13.45
N ALA A 40 10.48 -11.11 -13.91
CA ALA A 40 10.13 -11.29 -15.32
C ALA A 40 10.48 -10.09 -16.21
N GLY A 41 10.35 -8.86 -15.68
CA GLY A 41 10.49 -7.63 -16.46
C GLY A 41 11.87 -6.97 -16.39
N ARG A 42 12.76 -7.43 -15.51
CA ARG A 42 14.07 -6.80 -15.26
C ARG A 42 14.90 -6.58 -16.52
N ASP A 43 15.01 -7.61 -17.35
CA ASP A 43 15.87 -7.58 -18.53
C ASP A 43 15.23 -6.84 -19.71
N ASN A 44 13.90 -6.64 -19.66
CA ASN A 44 13.11 -5.93 -20.66
C ASN A 44 13.01 -4.41 -20.39
N GLY A 45 13.61 -3.92 -19.30
CA GLY A 45 13.60 -2.49 -18.96
C GLY A 45 12.36 -2.02 -18.19
N TRP A 46 11.49 -2.94 -17.74
CA TRP A 46 10.34 -2.59 -16.90
C TRP A 46 10.77 -2.15 -15.49
N LYS A 47 10.17 -1.07 -14.99
CA LYS A 47 10.26 -0.60 -13.60
C LYS A 47 8.88 -0.68 -12.95
N ILE A 48 8.82 -1.25 -11.74
CA ILE A 48 7.56 -1.59 -11.06
C ILE A 48 7.43 -0.81 -9.77
N TYR A 49 6.24 -0.23 -9.59
CA TYR A 49 5.82 0.53 -8.42
C TYR A 49 4.57 -0.14 -7.83
N GLU A 50 4.57 -0.38 -6.53
CA GLU A 50 3.46 -1.01 -5.80
C GLU A 50 2.69 0.06 -5.00
N SER A 51 1.40 -0.19 -4.76
CA SER A 51 0.55 0.61 -3.86
C SER A 51 0.61 2.12 -4.11
N VAL A 52 0.62 2.53 -5.37
CA VAL A 52 0.78 3.93 -5.78
C VAL A 52 -0.48 4.70 -5.43
N ARG A 53 -0.38 5.73 -4.58
CA ARG A 53 -1.52 6.59 -4.20
C ARG A 53 -1.60 7.85 -5.04
N ILE A 54 -2.53 7.85 -6.00
CA ILE A 54 -2.85 8.99 -6.85
C ILE A 54 -3.92 9.88 -6.17
N PRO A 55 -3.88 11.21 -6.38
CA PRO A 55 -4.95 12.09 -5.95
C PRO A 55 -6.24 11.82 -6.71
N ASP A 56 -7.38 12.09 -6.07
CA ASP A 56 -8.68 11.98 -6.69
C ASP A 56 -9.46 13.30 -6.54
N PRO A 57 -9.85 13.96 -7.65
CA PRO A 57 -10.68 15.16 -7.62
C PRO A 57 -12.01 14.99 -6.87
N ASP A 58 -12.57 13.77 -6.82
CA ASP A 58 -13.81 13.47 -6.10
C ASP A 58 -13.59 13.30 -4.58
N GLY A 59 -12.34 13.41 -4.13
CA GLY A 59 -11.94 13.44 -2.73
C GLY A 59 -10.91 12.37 -2.35
N GLY A 60 -9.88 12.81 -1.62
CA GLY A 60 -8.87 11.93 -1.04
C GLY A 60 -7.86 11.39 -2.07
N ARG A 61 -7.34 10.19 -1.81
CA ARG A 61 -6.36 9.52 -2.68
C ARG A 61 -6.82 8.11 -2.97
N ARG A 62 -6.57 7.62 -4.18
CA ARG A 62 -6.81 6.23 -4.58
C ARG A 62 -5.51 5.47 -4.73
N GLU A 63 -5.53 4.23 -4.28
CA GLU A 63 -4.43 3.29 -4.49
C GLU A 63 -4.60 2.56 -5.83
N ILE A 64 -3.49 2.43 -6.56
CA ILE A 64 -3.31 1.46 -7.63
C ILE A 64 -2.36 0.39 -7.10
N ASP A 65 -2.79 -0.87 -7.12
CA ASP A 65 -2.02 -2.00 -6.59
C ASP A 65 -0.63 -2.09 -7.21
N MET A 66 -0.55 -1.94 -8.54
CA MET A 66 0.73 -1.95 -9.24
C MET A 66 0.71 -1.09 -10.51
N VAL A 67 1.75 -0.27 -10.68
CA VAL A 67 2.03 0.48 -11.91
C VAL A 67 3.39 0.05 -12.45
N ILE A 68 3.44 -0.32 -13.73
CA ILE A 68 4.67 -0.76 -14.40
C ILE A 68 4.97 0.21 -15.54
N ILE A 69 6.18 0.73 -15.60
CA ILE A 69 6.62 1.67 -16.65
C ILE A 69 7.84 1.13 -17.39
N GLY A 70 7.90 1.40 -18.68
CA GLY A 70 9.02 1.04 -19.56
C GLY A 70 8.84 1.77 -20.89
N GLY A 71 9.94 2.22 -21.50
CA GLY A 71 9.87 3.14 -22.64
C GLY A 71 8.95 4.32 -22.35
N ASN A 72 8.01 4.59 -23.26
CA ASN A 72 6.91 5.52 -23.07
C ASN A 72 5.56 4.79 -22.86
N SER A 73 5.58 3.71 -22.09
CA SER A 73 4.40 2.86 -21.84
C SER A 73 4.16 2.68 -20.34
N ILE A 74 2.88 2.57 -19.97
CA ILE A 74 2.40 2.33 -18.61
C ILE A 74 1.45 1.12 -18.62
N LEU A 75 1.70 0.15 -17.74
CA LEU A 75 0.73 -0.87 -17.37
C LEU A 75 0.15 -0.51 -16.00
N VAL A 76 -1.16 -0.30 -15.94
CA VAL A 76 -1.91 -0.03 -14.71
C VAL A 76 -2.65 -1.30 -14.33
N VAL A 77 -2.27 -1.90 -13.19
CA VAL A 77 -2.65 -3.26 -12.85
C VAL A 77 -3.41 -3.26 -11.53
N GLU A 78 -4.64 -3.78 -11.56
CA GLU A 78 -5.39 -4.18 -10.36
C GLU A 78 -5.27 -5.69 -10.17
N GLN A 79 -4.98 -6.13 -8.96
CA GLN A 79 -4.83 -7.53 -8.64
C GLN A 79 -6.04 -8.05 -7.85
N LYS A 80 -6.60 -9.18 -8.27
CA LYS A 80 -7.68 -9.87 -7.54
C LYS A 80 -7.33 -11.32 -7.24
N HIS A 81 -7.36 -11.66 -5.96
CA HIS A 81 -7.10 -13.01 -5.45
C HIS A 81 -8.39 -13.70 -4.99
N TRP A 82 -9.35 -13.89 -5.89
CA TRP A 82 -10.65 -14.49 -5.56
C TRP A 82 -10.62 -16.01 -5.64
N ALA A 83 -11.20 -16.69 -4.65
CA ALA A 83 -11.47 -18.13 -4.73
C ALA A 83 -12.89 -18.39 -5.25
N GLY A 84 -13.13 -19.60 -5.78
CA GLY A 84 -14.44 -20.04 -6.25
C GLY A 84 -14.60 -19.78 -7.74
N SER A 85 -15.72 -19.16 -8.13
CA SER A 85 -15.94 -18.71 -9.50
C SER A 85 -16.54 -17.32 -9.55
N PHE A 86 -16.57 -16.70 -10.73
CA PHE A 86 -17.37 -15.49 -10.93
C PHE A 86 -18.09 -15.48 -12.28
N ARG A 87 -19.09 -14.61 -12.42
CA ARG A 87 -19.72 -14.26 -13.69
C ARG A 87 -19.67 -12.74 -13.90
N ILE A 88 -19.70 -12.30 -15.15
CA ILE A 88 -19.80 -10.88 -15.51
C ILE A 88 -21.21 -10.64 -16.04
N ASN A 89 -21.94 -9.68 -15.48
CA ASN A 89 -23.27 -9.32 -15.97
C ASN A 89 -23.20 -8.35 -17.17
N LYS A 90 -24.36 -7.94 -17.70
CA LYS A 90 -24.43 -7.00 -18.82
C LYS A 90 -23.91 -5.60 -18.50
N ASP A 91 -23.88 -5.24 -17.23
CA ASP A 91 -23.39 -3.95 -16.71
C ASP A 91 -21.89 -4.03 -16.32
N HIS A 92 -21.18 -5.07 -16.77
CA HIS A 92 -19.77 -5.32 -16.46
C HIS A 92 -19.46 -5.50 -14.95
N HIS A 93 -20.47 -5.81 -14.14
CA HIS A 93 -20.29 -6.15 -12.74
C HIS A 93 -19.83 -7.59 -12.56
N PHE A 94 -18.87 -7.77 -11.67
CA PHE A 94 -18.28 -9.06 -11.33
C PHE A 94 -19.03 -9.66 -10.14
N ILE A 95 -19.72 -10.77 -10.35
CA ILE A 95 -20.47 -11.47 -9.31
C ILE A 95 -19.70 -12.74 -8.95
N GLN A 96 -19.03 -12.74 -7.80
CA GLN A 96 -18.27 -13.87 -7.30
C GLN A 96 -19.19 -14.83 -6.57
N LYS A 97 -19.13 -16.12 -6.91
CA LYS A 97 -19.68 -17.22 -6.11
C LYS A 97 -18.57 -17.84 -5.26
N ARG A 98 -18.67 -17.65 -3.95
CA ARG A 98 -17.72 -18.20 -2.97
C ARG A 98 -17.96 -19.68 -2.75
N LYS A 99 -16.96 -20.37 -2.19
CA LYS A 99 -17.04 -21.83 -1.91
C LYS A 99 -18.13 -22.21 -0.91
N ASN A 100 -18.54 -21.28 -0.05
CA ASN A 100 -19.61 -21.48 0.92
C ASN A 100 -21.02 -21.28 0.31
N GLY A 101 -21.11 -20.92 -0.98
CA GLY A 101 -22.37 -20.69 -1.68
C GLY A 101 -22.79 -19.22 -1.77
N ASP A 102 -22.17 -18.32 -0.99
CA ASP A 102 -22.52 -16.90 -0.99
C ASP A 102 -22.09 -16.20 -2.29
N GLU A 103 -22.90 -15.24 -2.72
CA GLU A 103 -22.56 -14.35 -3.82
C GLU A 103 -22.12 -12.97 -3.31
N HIS A 104 -21.10 -12.41 -3.95
CA HIS A 104 -20.60 -11.08 -3.65
C HIS A 104 -20.39 -10.30 -4.94
N SER A 105 -21.06 -9.14 -5.07
CA SER A 105 -20.81 -8.20 -6.17
C SER A 105 -19.54 -7.42 -5.88
N HIS A 106 -18.63 -7.43 -6.84
CA HIS A 106 -17.47 -6.55 -6.85
C HIS A 106 -17.70 -5.33 -7.74
N ASP A 107 -18.92 -5.08 -8.24
CA ASP A 107 -19.28 -3.98 -9.16
C ASP A 107 -18.31 -3.84 -10.35
N GLY A 108 -18.24 -2.65 -10.97
CA GLY A 108 -17.38 -2.35 -12.13
C GLY A 108 -15.88 -2.30 -11.79
N VAL A 109 -15.27 -3.45 -11.48
CA VAL A 109 -13.82 -3.56 -11.21
C VAL A 109 -12.99 -2.99 -12.37
N ALA A 110 -13.33 -3.37 -13.60
CA ALA A 110 -12.64 -2.90 -14.81
C ALA A 110 -12.76 -1.38 -14.98
N ASP A 111 -13.97 -0.83 -14.81
CA ASP A 111 -14.20 0.61 -14.94
C ASP A 111 -13.47 1.43 -13.86
N ARG A 112 -13.41 0.91 -12.63
CA ARG A 112 -12.69 1.56 -11.53
C ARG A 112 -11.20 1.64 -11.79
N ILE A 113 -10.56 0.55 -12.24
CA ILE A 113 -9.11 0.60 -12.55
C ILE A 113 -8.84 1.45 -13.80
N ALA A 114 -9.72 1.43 -14.81
CA ALA A 114 -9.62 2.29 -15.98
C ALA A 114 -9.71 3.78 -15.60
N ARG A 115 -10.60 4.14 -14.66
CA ARG A 115 -10.66 5.51 -14.11
C ARG A 115 -9.34 5.88 -13.41
N LYS A 116 -8.79 5.01 -12.58
CA LYS A 116 -7.49 5.26 -11.92
C LYS A 116 -6.37 5.49 -12.96
N ALA A 117 -6.37 4.70 -14.04
CA ALA A 117 -5.41 4.85 -15.13
C ALA A 117 -5.56 6.21 -15.83
N ARG A 118 -6.79 6.65 -16.14
CA ARG A 118 -7.05 7.98 -16.73
C ARG A 118 -6.55 9.10 -15.83
N LEU A 119 -6.87 9.06 -14.53
CA LEU A 119 -6.41 10.05 -13.57
C LEU A 119 -4.87 10.13 -13.50
N LEU A 120 -4.18 8.99 -13.52
CA LEU A 120 -2.72 8.94 -13.56
C LEU A 120 -2.18 9.63 -14.83
N THR A 121 -2.75 9.32 -15.99
CA THR A 121 -2.34 9.91 -17.28
C THR A 121 -2.63 11.39 -17.36
N GLU A 122 -3.83 11.83 -16.96
CA GLU A 122 -4.23 13.24 -16.92
C GLU A 122 -3.31 14.06 -15.99
N LEU A 123 -2.97 13.50 -14.83
CA LEU A 123 -2.05 14.13 -13.91
C LEU A 123 -0.64 14.24 -14.52
N HIS A 124 -0.15 13.18 -15.18
CA HIS A 124 1.15 13.20 -15.85
C HIS A 124 1.18 14.24 -16.98
N GLN A 125 0.12 14.27 -17.79
CA GLN A 125 -0.07 15.26 -18.85
C GLN A 125 -0.03 16.68 -18.32
N LYS A 126 -0.83 16.97 -17.28
CA LYS A 126 -0.93 18.29 -16.68
C LYS A 126 0.39 18.74 -16.04
N ARG A 127 1.09 17.82 -15.36
CA ARG A 127 2.40 18.08 -14.73
C ARG A 127 3.42 18.58 -15.75
N LEU A 128 3.40 18.01 -16.96
CA LEU A 128 4.42 18.23 -17.98
C LEU A 128 3.98 19.14 -19.13
N GLY A 129 2.71 19.54 -19.17
CA GLY A 129 2.16 20.35 -20.27
C GLY A 129 2.17 19.61 -21.61
N LEU A 130 1.98 18.27 -21.60
CA LEU A 130 2.04 17.45 -22.81
C LEU A 130 0.79 17.63 -23.68
N SER A 131 1.01 17.62 -24.99
CA SER A 131 -0.03 17.42 -25.99
C SER A 131 -0.53 15.96 -25.98
N SER A 132 -1.74 15.73 -26.48
CA SER A 132 -2.35 14.38 -26.50
C SER A 132 -1.51 13.37 -27.30
N ASP A 133 -0.76 13.82 -28.31
CA ASP A 133 0.07 12.96 -29.16
C ASP A 133 1.34 12.45 -28.47
N ASN A 134 1.75 13.10 -27.37
CA ASN A 134 2.95 12.76 -26.61
C ASN A 134 2.63 11.95 -25.33
N LEU A 135 1.38 11.51 -25.16
CA LEU A 135 1.00 10.72 -24.01
C LEU A 135 1.61 9.31 -24.06
N PRO A 136 1.93 8.73 -22.89
CA PRO A 136 2.38 7.35 -22.85
C PRO A 136 1.26 6.40 -23.29
N ASP A 137 1.64 5.28 -23.90
CA ASP A 137 0.71 4.19 -24.19
C ASP A 137 0.29 3.52 -22.87
N VAL A 138 -1.02 3.45 -22.60
CA VAL A 138 -1.54 2.95 -21.32
C VAL A 138 -2.39 1.70 -21.53
N ARG A 139 -1.96 0.60 -20.91
CA ARG A 139 -2.73 -0.64 -20.82
C ARG A 139 -3.27 -0.81 -19.41
N VAL A 140 -4.57 -1.07 -19.31
CA VAL A 140 -5.28 -1.30 -18.05
C VAL A 140 -5.52 -2.79 -17.91
N ILE A 141 -5.05 -3.39 -16.82
CA ILE A 141 -5.04 -4.84 -16.63
C ILE A 141 -5.67 -5.21 -15.29
N VAL A 142 -6.54 -6.22 -15.29
CA VAL A 142 -6.99 -6.92 -14.08
C VAL A 142 -6.36 -8.30 -14.05
N ALA A 143 -5.45 -8.51 -13.08
CA ALA A 143 -4.72 -9.76 -12.89
C ALA A 143 -5.41 -10.65 -11.84
N MET A 144 -5.98 -11.78 -12.30
CA MET A 144 -6.59 -12.81 -11.46
C MET A 144 -5.51 -13.81 -11.00
N THR A 145 -5.13 -13.77 -9.72
CA THR A 145 -3.95 -14.51 -9.24
C THR A 145 -4.26 -15.85 -8.56
N HIS A 146 -5.52 -16.12 -8.23
CA HIS A 146 -5.89 -17.38 -7.58
C HIS A 146 -5.97 -18.53 -8.61
N GLN A 147 -5.08 -19.51 -8.48
CA GLN A 147 -4.87 -20.58 -9.49
C GLN A 147 -6.09 -21.46 -9.77
N ARG A 148 -7.02 -21.58 -8.81
CA ARG A 148 -8.24 -22.39 -8.95
C ARG A 148 -9.51 -21.53 -9.14
N LEU A 149 -9.35 -20.26 -9.50
CA LEU A 149 -10.50 -19.42 -9.83
C LEU A 149 -11.05 -19.86 -11.18
N ASP A 150 -12.34 -20.18 -11.21
CA ASP A 150 -13.07 -20.42 -12.45
C ASP A 150 -13.76 -19.12 -12.90
N TRP A 151 -13.61 -18.76 -14.16
CA TRP A 151 -14.02 -17.46 -14.66
C TRP A 151 -14.45 -17.57 -16.13
N PRO A 152 -15.44 -16.78 -16.55
CA PRO A 152 -16.13 -17.00 -17.81
C PRO A 152 -15.27 -16.50 -18.97
N ARG A 153 -15.74 -16.72 -20.20
CA ARG A 153 -15.23 -15.97 -21.34
C ARG A 153 -15.47 -14.48 -21.08
N ILE A 154 -14.40 -13.70 -21.24
CA ILE A 154 -14.43 -12.27 -21.03
C ILE A 154 -15.25 -11.60 -22.15
N PRO A 155 -16.26 -10.78 -21.81
CA PRO A 155 -17.03 -10.06 -22.82
C PRO A 155 -16.18 -9.01 -23.52
N GLU A 156 -16.52 -8.71 -24.77
CA GLU A 156 -15.92 -7.60 -25.50
C GLU A 156 -16.31 -6.25 -24.88
N GLY A 157 -15.44 -5.25 -24.98
CA GLY A 157 -15.73 -3.88 -24.52
C GLY A 157 -15.51 -3.61 -23.03
N LEU A 158 -14.92 -4.54 -22.26
CA LEU A 158 -14.44 -4.21 -20.92
C LEU A 158 -13.35 -3.13 -20.98
N ALA A 159 -13.39 -2.21 -20.02
CA ALA A 159 -12.41 -1.13 -19.90
C ALA A 159 -10.99 -1.60 -19.47
N ALA A 160 -10.81 -2.89 -19.20
CA ALA A 160 -9.55 -3.48 -18.78
C ALA A 160 -9.35 -4.88 -19.38
N GLU A 161 -8.10 -5.19 -19.71
CA GLU A 161 -7.67 -6.52 -20.13
C GLU A 161 -7.65 -7.46 -18.93
N MET A 162 -8.19 -8.66 -19.12
CA MET A 162 -8.39 -9.64 -18.07
C MET A 162 -7.44 -10.82 -18.27
N VAL A 163 -6.52 -11.03 -17.34
CA VAL A 163 -5.50 -12.08 -17.42
C VAL A 163 -5.34 -12.82 -16.11
N ASN A 164 -4.89 -14.08 -16.18
CA ASN A 164 -4.43 -14.79 -14.99
C ASN A 164 -2.95 -14.45 -14.68
N GLU A 165 -2.42 -14.93 -13.54
CA GLU A 165 -1.01 -14.72 -13.16
C GLU A 165 -0.03 -15.07 -14.30
N LYS A 166 -0.24 -16.20 -14.99
CA LYS A 166 0.63 -16.64 -16.08
C LYS A 166 0.57 -15.69 -17.28
N GLY A 167 -0.63 -15.39 -17.78
CA GLY A 167 -0.83 -14.51 -18.94
C GLY A 167 -0.30 -13.11 -18.67
N PHE A 168 -0.45 -12.61 -17.45
CA PHE A 168 0.16 -11.35 -17.04
C PHE A 168 1.69 -11.38 -17.12
N LEU A 169 2.33 -12.43 -16.60
CA LEU A 169 3.78 -12.60 -16.69
C LEU A 169 4.25 -12.76 -18.14
N ASP A 170 3.44 -13.41 -18.99
CA ASP A 170 3.74 -13.56 -20.42
C ASP A 170 3.73 -12.19 -21.13
N ILE A 171 2.79 -11.28 -20.78
CA ILE A 171 2.80 -9.88 -21.26
C ILE A 171 4.12 -9.18 -20.91
N ILE A 172 4.53 -9.26 -19.65
CA ILE A 172 5.76 -8.60 -19.18
C ILE A 172 7.01 -9.14 -19.90
N LYS A 173 7.06 -10.45 -20.13
CA LYS A 173 8.19 -11.12 -20.79
C LYS A 173 8.25 -10.87 -22.29
N ALA A 174 7.09 -10.81 -22.95
CA ALA A 174 7.02 -10.70 -24.40
C ALA A 174 7.38 -9.29 -24.90
N VAL A 175 7.13 -8.26 -24.09
CA VAL A 175 7.35 -6.87 -24.47
C VAL A 175 8.66 -6.36 -23.87
N ASN A 176 9.55 -5.86 -24.74
CA ASN A 176 10.74 -5.12 -24.37
C ASN A 176 10.54 -3.63 -24.68
N PRO A 177 9.93 -2.85 -23.76
CA PRO A 177 9.68 -1.43 -24.00
C PRO A 177 10.95 -0.57 -23.88
N GLY A 178 12.06 -1.13 -23.42
CA GLY A 178 13.26 -0.38 -23.07
C GLY A 178 13.11 0.38 -21.74
N LYS A 179 14.10 1.21 -21.42
CA LYS A 179 14.14 1.95 -20.15
C LYS A 179 13.01 3.00 -20.11
N PRO A 180 12.33 3.18 -18.98
CA PRO A 180 11.31 4.22 -18.85
C PRO A 180 11.92 5.61 -19.03
N THR A 181 11.11 6.54 -19.56
CA THR A 181 11.48 7.95 -19.61
C THR A 181 11.71 8.52 -18.21
N LEU A 182 12.56 9.54 -18.11
CA LEU A 182 12.86 10.18 -16.83
C LEU A 182 11.60 10.80 -16.22
N GLU A 183 10.77 11.39 -17.07
CA GLU A 183 9.53 12.06 -16.71
C GLU A 183 8.52 11.10 -16.08
N LEU A 184 8.38 9.88 -16.62
CA LEU A 184 7.54 8.83 -16.04
C LEU A 184 8.09 8.36 -14.70
N VAL A 185 9.41 8.18 -14.60
CA VAL A 185 10.07 7.81 -13.35
C VAL A 185 9.80 8.86 -12.27
N GLU A 186 9.99 10.14 -12.59
CA GLU A 186 9.74 11.25 -11.67
C GLU A 186 8.26 11.38 -11.29
N THR A 187 7.34 11.12 -12.23
CA THR A 187 5.90 11.12 -11.91
C THR A 187 5.60 10.02 -10.90
N LEU A 188 6.07 8.79 -11.14
CA LEU A 188 5.80 7.69 -10.22
C LEU A 188 6.52 7.84 -8.88
N GLU A 189 7.73 8.39 -8.87
CA GLU A 189 8.45 8.72 -7.65
C GLU A 189 7.83 9.91 -6.89
N GLY A 190 6.97 10.72 -7.51
CA GLY A 190 6.26 11.79 -6.82
C GLY A 190 5.05 11.33 -6.01
N PHE A 191 4.62 10.08 -6.15
CA PHE A 191 3.55 9.49 -5.32
C PHE A 191 4.10 8.90 -4.02
N ASN A 192 3.22 8.85 -3.03
CA ASN A 192 3.41 8.11 -1.78
C ASN A 192 2.62 6.80 -1.80
N THR A 193 2.94 5.91 -0.87
CA THR A 193 2.16 4.70 -0.56
C THR A 193 1.46 4.87 0.79
N TRP A 194 0.84 3.81 1.31
CA TRP A 194 0.31 3.80 2.67
C TRP A 194 1.42 3.77 3.72
N ASP A 195 1.16 4.41 4.85
CA ASP A 195 1.93 4.18 6.06
C ASP A 195 1.45 2.91 6.76
N GLU A 196 2.40 2.10 7.20
CA GLU A 196 2.15 0.82 7.86
C GLU A 196 2.61 0.86 9.32
N VAL A 197 1.69 0.52 10.24
CA VAL A 197 1.96 0.33 11.66
C VAL A 197 1.67 -1.13 12.03
N HIS A 198 2.75 -1.88 12.27
CA HIS A 198 2.72 -3.30 12.60
C HIS A 198 2.63 -3.46 14.12
N LEU A 199 1.52 -4.03 14.59
CA LEU A 199 1.25 -4.25 16.00
C LEU A 199 1.74 -5.62 16.48
N HIS A 200 1.96 -5.69 17.79
CA HIS A 200 2.35 -6.91 18.45
C HIS A 200 1.29 -8.00 18.26
N GLY A 201 1.70 -9.13 17.68
CA GLY A 201 0.79 -10.23 17.36
C GLY A 201 0.45 -10.36 15.87
N GLY A 202 0.83 -9.39 15.03
CA GLY A 202 0.82 -9.52 13.57
C GLY A 202 -0.22 -8.65 12.83
N LEU A 203 -1.08 -7.91 13.53
CA LEU A 203 -1.99 -6.96 12.87
C LEU A 203 -1.21 -5.79 12.25
N MET A 204 -1.54 -5.45 11.01
CA MET A 204 -0.99 -4.30 10.29
C MET A 204 -2.09 -3.26 10.09
N ASN A 205 -1.88 -2.04 10.57
CA ASN A 205 -2.76 -0.93 10.20
C ASN A 205 -2.13 -0.17 9.03
N LYS A 206 -2.89 0.02 7.95
CA LYS A 206 -2.56 0.90 6.84
C LYS A 206 -3.30 2.23 7.00
N GLY A 207 -2.70 3.34 6.56
CA GLY A 207 -3.30 4.67 6.68
C GLY A 207 -2.28 5.79 6.55
N ASP A 208 -2.57 6.93 7.18
CA ASP A 208 -1.74 8.13 7.15
C ASP A 208 -1.29 8.51 8.56
N VAL A 209 0.01 8.41 8.84
CA VAL A 209 0.62 8.86 10.09
C VAL A 209 0.98 10.33 9.96
N PHE A 210 0.45 11.15 10.85
CA PHE A 210 0.71 12.59 10.88
C PHE A 210 1.53 13.04 12.09
N GLU A 211 1.71 12.20 13.11
CA GLU A 211 2.55 12.51 14.28
C GLU A 211 3.10 11.23 14.92
N LEU A 212 4.39 11.22 15.29
CA LEU A 212 5.03 10.08 15.96
C LEU A 212 4.78 10.10 17.47
N GLY A 213 4.58 11.27 18.07
CA GLY A 213 4.32 11.44 19.50
C GLY A 213 5.51 11.04 20.37
N LEU A 214 6.72 11.36 19.89
CA LEU A 214 7.99 11.02 20.54
C LEU A 214 8.77 12.25 21.00
N GLY A 215 8.14 13.42 20.94
CA GLY A 215 8.70 14.68 21.38
C GLY A 215 8.90 15.65 20.22
N THR A 216 8.88 16.93 20.55
CA THR A 216 8.84 18.05 19.59
C THR A 216 9.93 17.98 18.52
N ASP A 217 11.14 17.57 18.88
CA ASP A 217 12.27 17.53 17.95
C ASP A 217 12.12 16.42 16.91
N ILE A 218 11.65 15.24 17.33
CA ILE A 218 11.43 14.10 16.44
C ILE A 218 10.22 14.36 15.55
N ASP A 219 9.13 14.89 16.12
CA ASP A 219 7.92 15.22 15.37
C ASP A 219 8.18 16.35 14.36
N SER A 220 9.00 17.35 14.71
CA SER A 220 9.45 18.39 13.78
C SER A 220 10.32 17.83 12.65
N LEU A 221 11.19 16.87 12.96
CA LEU A 221 11.99 16.19 11.95
C LEU A 221 11.12 15.32 11.02
N PHE A 222 10.14 14.63 11.58
CA PHE A 222 9.18 13.82 10.85
C PHE A 222 8.32 14.68 9.90
N ALA A 223 7.85 15.83 10.34
CA ALA A 223 7.04 16.73 9.53
C ALA A 223 7.81 17.30 8.32
N LYS A 224 9.13 17.50 8.44
CA LYS A 224 10.01 18.05 7.39
C LYS A 224 10.70 16.97 6.53
N ARG A 225 10.28 15.71 6.64
CA ARG A 225 10.92 14.60 5.94
C ARG A 225 10.65 14.65 4.44
N GLU A 226 11.60 14.15 3.65
CA GLU A 226 11.45 13.92 2.20
C GLU A 226 11.64 12.43 1.84
N CYS A 227 11.75 11.57 2.84
CA CYS A 227 12.11 10.17 2.70
C CYS A 227 11.21 9.29 3.58
N GLU A 228 11.30 7.99 3.32
CA GLU A 228 10.65 6.95 4.12
C GLU A 228 11.16 6.97 5.57
N VAL A 229 10.28 6.61 6.50
CA VAL A 229 10.59 6.42 7.92
C VAL A 229 10.40 4.97 8.29
N ILE A 230 11.46 4.34 8.78
CA ILE A 230 11.40 2.97 9.29
C ILE A 230 11.65 3.03 10.79
N GLY A 231 10.84 2.31 11.55
CA GLY A 231 11.01 2.19 12.99
C GLY A 231 10.79 0.77 13.47
N SER A 232 11.48 0.40 14.54
CA SER A 232 11.28 -0.86 15.26
C SER A 232 11.32 -0.62 16.75
N THR A 233 10.63 -1.46 17.51
CA THR A 233 10.58 -1.36 18.96
C THR A 233 11.17 -2.60 19.62
N GLN A 234 11.60 -2.43 20.86
CA GLN A 234 11.97 -3.52 21.75
C GLN A 234 11.25 -3.33 23.07
N HIS A 235 10.47 -4.33 23.45
CA HIS A 235 9.63 -4.31 24.64
C HIS A 235 9.94 -5.48 25.57
N LYS A 236 10.23 -5.17 26.83
CA LYS A 236 10.28 -6.19 27.89
C LYS A 236 8.86 -6.54 28.32
N ARG A 237 8.46 -7.77 27.98
CA ARG A 237 7.09 -8.30 28.18
C ARG A 237 6.98 -9.33 29.31
N GLY A 238 8.09 -9.75 29.90
CA GLY A 238 8.10 -10.69 31.03
C GLY A 238 7.50 -10.07 32.31
N LEU A 239 7.01 -10.91 33.22
CA LEU A 239 6.36 -10.47 34.47
C LEU A 239 7.26 -9.53 35.31
N PHE A 240 8.56 -9.80 35.36
CA PHE A 240 9.53 -8.98 36.09
C PHE A 240 9.81 -7.61 35.45
N ALA A 241 9.35 -7.37 34.21
CA ALA A 241 9.53 -6.08 33.55
C ALA A 241 8.73 -4.94 34.22
N VAL A 242 7.82 -5.24 35.15
CA VAL A 242 7.14 -4.24 35.98
C VAL A 242 8.12 -3.44 36.86
N PHE A 243 9.30 -3.99 37.15
CA PHE A 243 10.33 -3.31 37.95
C PHE A 243 11.31 -2.49 37.11
N ASP A 244 11.31 -2.67 35.79
CA ASP A 244 12.18 -1.93 34.88
C ASP A 244 11.71 -0.48 34.71
N LYS A 245 12.64 0.47 34.78
CA LYS A 245 12.37 1.90 34.57
C LYS A 245 12.28 2.26 33.08
N GLN A 246 12.91 1.48 32.19
CA GLN A 246 12.95 1.71 30.74
C GLN A 246 12.65 0.41 29.96
N PRO A 247 11.44 -0.16 30.12
CA PRO A 247 11.09 -1.45 29.52
C PRO A 247 10.84 -1.40 28.01
N SER A 248 10.79 -0.20 27.41
CA SER A 248 10.44 0.00 26.01
C SER A 248 11.40 0.97 25.34
N LYS A 249 11.94 0.59 24.18
CA LYS A 249 12.79 1.44 23.34
C LYS A 249 12.31 1.37 21.89
N ALA A 250 12.51 2.45 21.14
CA ALA A 250 12.28 2.51 19.71
C ALA A 250 13.57 2.95 19.00
N SER A 251 13.84 2.36 17.85
CA SER A 251 14.86 2.81 16.91
C SER A 251 14.16 3.30 15.66
N ILE A 252 14.37 4.56 15.31
CA ILE A 252 13.71 5.24 14.18
C ILE A 252 14.77 5.76 13.23
N LYS A 253 14.58 5.49 11.94
CA LYS A 253 15.41 5.96 10.86
C LYS A 253 14.58 6.87 9.96
N ILE A 254 15.00 8.12 9.83
CA ILE A 254 14.43 9.12 8.91
C ILE A 254 15.56 9.48 7.93
N GLY A 255 15.56 8.82 6.77
CA GLY A 255 16.63 8.95 5.78
C GLY A 255 18.00 8.52 6.33
N LYS A 256 18.93 9.46 6.43
CA LYS A 256 20.28 9.22 7.00
C LYS A 256 20.34 9.38 8.52
N LYS A 257 19.31 9.94 9.15
CA LYS A 257 19.27 10.20 10.59
C LYS A 257 18.71 8.99 11.31
N ASN A 258 19.37 8.59 12.40
CA ASN A 258 18.91 7.52 13.28
C ASN A 258 18.67 8.09 14.67
N ALA A 259 17.56 7.73 15.29
CA ALA A 259 17.21 8.10 16.65
C ALA A 259 16.88 6.85 17.46
N SER A 260 17.51 6.71 18.62
CA SER A 260 17.16 5.69 19.61
C SER A 260 16.44 6.38 20.76
N VAL A 261 15.17 6.05 20.97
CA VAL A 261 14.27 6.74 21.89
C VAL A 261 13.83 5.78 22.99
N THR A 262 13.89 6.22 24.23
CA THR A 262 13.23 5.49 25.34
C THR A 262 11.75 5.86 25.34
N LEU A 263 10.88 4.87 25.19
CA LEU A 263 9.45 5.12 25.09
C LEU A 263 8.84 5.36 26.47
N ALA A 264 8.19 6.51 26.64
CA ALA A 264 7.43 6.82 27.84
C ALA A 264 6.09 6.06 27.90
N HIS A 265 5.56 5.87 29.10
CA HIS A 265 4.20 5.37 29.26
C HIS A 265 3.19 6.38 28.71
N GLY A 266 2.27 5.91 27.87
CA GLY A 266 1.28 6.75 27.20
C GLY A 266 1.76 7.41 25.91
N ALA A 267 2.99 7.16 25.45
CA ALA A 267 3.44 7.61 24.13
C ALA A 267 2.63 6.90 23.03
N CYS A 268 2.09 7.67 22.10
CA CYS A 268 1.22 7.19 21.02
C CYS A 268 1.64 7.79 19.68
N ILE A 269 1.51 7.01 18.61
CA ILE A 269 1.52 7.50 17.23
C ILE A 269 0.09 7.92 16.86
N ASN A 270 -0.06 9.04 16.17
CA ASN A 270 -1.37 9.50 15.69
C ASN A 270 -1.51 9.18 14.20
N MET A 271 -2.56 8.43 13.87
CA MET A 271 -2.76 7.85 12.55
C MET A 271 -4.22 7.94 12.13
N HIS A 272 -4.47 8.28 10.88
CA HIS A 272 -5.77 8.08 10.24
C HIS A 272 -5.77 6.72 9.56
N VAL A 273 -6.40 5.72 10.19
CA VAL A 273 -6.44 4.35 9.69
C VAL A 273 -7.46 4.24 8.56
N VAL A 274 -7.13 3.46 7.51
CA VAL A 274 -8.05 3.24 6.39
C VAL A 274 -9.39 2.70 6.88
N GLY A 275 -10.48 3.34 6.43
CA GLY A 275 -11.85 2.96 6.77
C GLY A 275 -12.38 3.51 8.10
N GLU A 276 -11.53 4.15 8.91
CA GLU A 276 -11.96 4.85 10.12
C GLU A 276 -12.38 6.30 9.79
N SER A 277 -13.43 6.82 10.44
CA SER A 277 -13.93 8.19 10.20
C SER A 277 -13.19 9.26 11.00
N LYS A 278 -12.38 8.84 11.98
CA LYS A 278 -11.60 9.72 12.85
C LYS A 278 -10.20 9.14 13.03
N PRO A 279 -9.18 9.99 13.22
CA PRO A 279 -7.86 9.53 13.62
C PRO A 279 -7.87 8.75 14.93
N ARG A 280 -6.92 7.83 15.04
CA ARG A 280 -6.71 6.98 16.20
C ARG A 280 -5.31 7.18 16.77
N GLN A 281 -5.22 7.15 18.09
CA GLN A 281 -3.95 7.07 18.81
C GLN A 281 -3.58 5.60 18.99
N ILE A 282 -2.42 5.20 18.49
CA ILE A 282 -1.90 3.83 18.63
C ILE A 282 -0.75 3.87 19.64
N PRO A 283 -0.85 3.18 20.79
CA PRO A 283 0.22 3.20 21.78
C PRO A 283 1.50 2.54 21.27
N TRP A 284 2.64 3.21 21.44
CA TRP A 284 3.95 2.67 21.09
C TRP A 284 4.28 1.36 21.79
N ALA A 285 3.68 1.11 22.97
CA ALA A 285 3.80 -0.14 23.70
C ALA A 285 3.28 -1.37 22.93
N CYS A 286 2.39 -1.15 21.96
CA CYS A 286 1.75 -2.18 21.15
C CYS A 286 2.37 -2.33 19.76
N ILE A 287 3.29 -1.46 19.37
CA ILE A 287 3.87 -1.43 18.02
C ILE A 287 5.14 -2.27 18.03
N ASP A 288 5.33 -3.14 17.03
CA ASP A 288 6.60 -3.86 16.81
C ASP A 288 7.44 -3.16 15.72
N LYS A 289 6.80 -2.63 14.67
CA LYS A 289 7.47 -1.97 13.53
C LYS A 289 6.59 -0.89 12.89
N ILE A 290 7.22 0.14 12.34
CA ILE A 290 6.58 1.09 11.42
C ILE A 290 7.34 1.16 10.09
N VAL A 291 6.61 1.36 9.00
CA VAL A 291 7.14 1.68 7.67
C VAL A 291 6.25 2.80 7.11
N LEU A 292 6.74 4.03 7.14
CA LEU A 292 5.98 5.20 6.73
C LEU A 292 6.54 5.72 5.42
N SER A 293 5.68 5.90 4.42
CA SER A 293 6.07 6.38 3.10
C SER A 293 6.70 7.78 3.18
N LYS A 294 7.51 8.09 2.16
CA LYS A 294 7.86 9.48 1.90
C LYS A 294 6.58 10.29 1.60
N PRO A 295 6.55 11.60 1.91
CA PRO A 295 5.46 12.46 1.49
C PRO A 295 5.34 12.54 -0.04
N PRO A 296 4.14 12.83 -0.57
CA PRO A 296 3.99 13.12 -1.99
C PRO A 296 4.76 14.39 -2.38
N ALA A 297 5.22 14.45 -3.63
CA ALA A 297 5.87 15.63 -4.19
C ALA A 297 4.96 16.86 -4.13
N GLU A 298 5.52 18.07 -4.13
CA GLU A 298 4.75 19.34 -4.01
C GLU A 298 3.58 19.43 -5.00
N TRP A 299 3.82 19.07 -6.26
CA TRP A 299 2.79 19.08 -7.32
C TRP A 299 1.64 18.07 -7.08
N ASN A 300 1.81 17.16 -6.12
CA ASN A 300 0.91 16.06 -5.78
C ASN A 300 0.29 16.20 -4.37
N LYS A 301 0.63 17.25 -3.62
CA LYS A 301 0.14 17.45 -2.24
C LYS A 301 -1.32 17.90 -2.16
N ASN A 302 -1.79 18.66 -3.15
CA ASN A 302 -3.11 19.31 -3.16
C ASN A 302 -4.04 18.78 -4.26
N GLY A 303 -3.75 17.60 -4.79
CA GLY A 303 -4.64 16.91 -5.73
C GLY A 303 -5.75 16.17 -5.01
#